data_AF-A0A2N0NBR3-F1
#
_entry.id   AF-A0A2N0NBR3-F1
#
_cell.length_a   1.000
_cell.length_b   1.000
_cell.length_c   1.000
_cell.angle_alpha   90.00
_cell.angle_beta   90.00
_cell.angle_gamma   90.00
#
_symmetry.space_group_name_H-M   'P 1'
#
loop_
_entity.id
_entity.type
_entity.pdbx_description
1 polymer ?
#
loop_
_entity_poly.entity_id
_entity_poly.type
_entity_poly.pdbx_seq_one_letter_code
_entity_poly.pdbx_strand_id
1 'polypeptide(L)'
;MPNPIPNLEYHGFSLADHTGSLLLKPPTKQVKDVYEVANTTNSLSTIITYRDRLRDILLENVPVQWGKKCIGYEETDDGVWVLFEDGSKEFCDILVG
;
A
#
# COMPACT_ATOMS: atom_id res chain seq x y z
N MET A 1 11.14 -2.63 -0.51
CA MET A 1 10.99 -1.51 0.44
C MET A 1 11.78 -1.88 1.69
N PRO A 2 12.63 -1.00 2.22
CA PRO A 2 13.44 -1.34 3.40
C PRO A 2 12.56 -1.64 4.61
N ASN A 3 13.06 -2.49 5.51
CA ASN A 3 12.41 -2.77 6.78
C ASN A 3 12.45 -1.53 7.66
N PRO A 4 11.38 -1.22 8.41
CA PRO A 4 11.37 -0.10 9.34
C PRO A 4 12.48 -0.26 10.38
N ILE A 5 13.14 0.83 10.76
CA ILE A 5 14.21 0.84 11.77
C ILE A 5 13.59 1.08 13.15
N PRO A 6 13.61 0.08 14.05
CA PRO A 6 13.02 0.23 15.39
C PRO A 6 13.67 1.39 16.16
N ASN A 7 12.85 2.19 16.85
CA ASN A 7 13.26 3.33 17.70
C ASN A 7 13.86 4.55 16.97
N LEU A 8 13.87 4.57 15.63
CA LEU A 8 14.35 5.71 14.85
C LEU A 8 13.25 6.32 13.97
N GLU A 9 12.31 5.50 13.50
CA GLU A 9 11.15 5.96 12.74
C GLU A 9 10.03 6.44 13.68
N TYR A 10 9.62 7.69 13.51
CA TYR A 10 8.44 8.24 14.18
C TYR A 10 7.22 8.08 13.27
N HIS A 11 6.12 7.57 13.82
CA HIS A 11 4.88 7.38 13.06
C HIS A 11 3.96 8.59 13.27
N GLY A 12 3.69 9.30 12.19
CA GLY A 12 2.63 10.32 12.09
C GLY A 12 1.75 9.99 10.90
N PHE A 13 0.48 10.41 10.94
CA PHE A 13 -0.40 10.32 9.77
C PHE A 13 -0.58 11.69 9.15
N SER A 14 -0.60 11.72 7.83
CA SER A 14 -0.92 12.92 7.05
C SER A 14 -1.95 12.55 5.99
N LEU A 15 -2.98 13.37 5.85
CA LEU A 15 -3.93 13.30 4.75
C LEU A 15 -3.41 14.19 3.62
N ALA A 16 -3.29 13.65 2.42
CA ALA A 16 -2.95 14.39 1.22
C ALA A 16 -4.01 14.12 0.15
N ASP A 17 -4.17 15.06 -0.79
CA ASP A 17 -5.02 14.85 -1.95
C ASP A 17 -4.34 13.97 -3.01
N HIS A 18 -5.07 13.67 -4.10
CA HIS A 18 -4.57 12.87 -5.21
C HIS A 18 -3.40 13.51 -5.99
N THR A 19 -3.12 14.81 -5.78
CA THR A 19 -1.96 15.52 -6.34
C THR A 19 -0.75 15.52 -5.39
N GLY A 20 -0.91 14.99 -4.18
CA GLY A 20 0.10 15.00 -3.13
C GLY A 20 0.10 16.27 -2.28
N SER A 21 -0.88 17.16 -2.44
CA SER A 21 -1.01 18.36 -1.62
C SER A 21 -1.51 18.00 -0.23
N LEU A 22 -0.82 18.48 0.80
CA LEU A 22 -1.10 18.14 2.19
C LEU A 22 -2.39 18.83 2.66
N LEU A 23 -3.42 18.03 2.96
CA LEU A 23 -4.74 18.50 3.42
C LEU A 23 -4.83 18.56 4.94
N LEU A 24 -4.25 17.57 5.62
CA LEU A 24 -4.22 17.53 7.07
C LEU A 24 -2.88 16.94 7.51
N LYS A 25 -2.11 17.72 8.24
CA LYS A 25 -1.04 17.20 9.08
C LYS A 25 -1.39 17.62 10.50
N PRO A 26 -2.10 16.76 11.25
CA PRO A 26 -2.42 17.11 12.61
C PRO A 26 -1.09 17.36 13.35
N PRO A 27 -1.06 18.27 14.32
CA PRO A 27 0.05 18.39 15.28
C PRO A 27 -0.03 17.17 16.23
N THR A 28 0.07 15.97 15.67
CA THR A 28 0.06 14.74 16.42
C THR A 28 1.40 14.61 17.09
N LYS A 29 1.36 14.29 18.39
CA LYS A 29 2.51 13.78 19.13
C LYS A 29 3.15 12.72 18.24
N GLN A 30 4.40 12.92 17.83
CA GLN A 30 5.16 11.87 17.17
C GLN A 30 5.22 10.70 18.15
N VAL A 31 4.58 9.61 17.78
CA VAL A 31 4.46 8.46 18.64
C VAL A 31 5.60 7.50 18.33
N LYS A 32 6.30 7.06 19.38
CA LYS A 32 7.44 6.15 19.25
C LYS A 32 7.03 4.74 18.84
N ASP A 33 5.83 4.33 19.24
CA ASP A 33 5.31 2.99 18.98
C ASP A 33 3.77 2.99 19.03
N VAL A 34 3.17 2.09 18.26
CA VAL A 34 1.73 1.83 18.11
C VAL A 34 0.97 1.87 19.44
N TYR A 35 1.57 1.39 20.53
CA TYR A 35 0.96 1.37 21.86
C TYR A 35 0.72 2.76 22.46
N GLU A 36 1.48 3.80 22.11
CA GLU A 36 1.17 5.15 22.62
C GLU A 36 0.01 5.81 21.85
N VAL A 37 -0.26 5.40 20.61
CA VAL A 37 -1.42 5.91 19.85
C VAL A 37 -2.72 5.33 20.42
N ALA A 38 -2.73 4.07 20.82
CA ALA A 38 -3.89 3.41 21.43
C ALA A 38 -4.41 4.13 22.69
N ASN A 39 -3.55 4.91 23.36
CA ASN A 39 -3.90 5.68 24.56
C ASN A 39 -4.43 7.10 24.26
N THR A 40 -4.54 7.50 22.98
CA THR A 40 -4.89 8.88 22.60
C THR A 40 -6.34 8.98 22.11
N THR A 41 -7.23 9.33 23.04
CA THR A 41 -8.57 9.97 22.89
C THR A 41 -9.78 9.19 22.31
N ASN A 42 -10.86 9.21 23.10
CA ASN A 42 -12.21 8.62 22.92
C ASN A 42 -13.03 9.08 21.69
N SER A 43 -12.45 9.74 20.69
CA SER A 43 -13.20 10.31 19.57
C SER A 43 -12.82 9.74 18.19
N LEU A 44 -11.78 8.91 18.11
CA LEU A 44 -11.33 8.27 16.87
C LEU A 44 -10.99 6.80 17.14
N SER A 45 -11.72 5.88 16.51
CA SER A 45 -11.31 4.47 16.44
C SER A 45 -10.30 4.31 15.31
N THR A 46 -9.02 4.16 15.65
CA THR A 46 -7.96 3.90 14.67
C THR A 46 -7.34 2.54 14.95
N ILE A 47 -7.34 1.67 13.95
CA ILE A 47 -6.60 0.40 13.99
C ILE A 47 -5.23 0.66 13.38
N ILE A 48 -4.19 0.41 14.15
CA ILE A 48 -2.82 0.47 13.66
C ILE A 48 -2.35 -0.95 13.39
N THR A 49 -1.76 -1.14 12.21
CA THR A 49 -1.17 -2.41 11.82
C THR A 49 0.13 -2.16 11.08
N TYR A 50 1.06 -3.10 11.22
CA TYR A 50 2.25 -3.11 10.40
C TYR A 50 1.87 -3.43 8.95
N ARG A 51 2.46 -2.70 8.00
CA ARG A 51 2.11 -2.80 6.58
C ARG A 51 2.42 -4.18 5.99
N ASP A 52 3.54 -4.78 6.39
CA ASP A 52 3.94 -6.13 6.02
C ASP A 52 2.93 -7.17 6.55
N ARG A 53 2.55 -7.08 7.84
CA ARG A 53 1.57 -7.97 8.44
C ARG A 53 0.19 -7.84 7.81
N LEU A 54 -0.26 -6.62 7.55
CA LEU A 54 -1.52 -6.38 6.84
C LEU A 54 -1.47 -6.96 5.42
N ARG A 55 -0.36 -6.76 4.71
CA ARG A 55 -0.16 -7.35 3.38
C ARG A 55 -0.20 -8.87 3.43
N ASP A 56 0.46 -9.51 4.41
CA ASP A 56 0.43 -10.97 4.55
C ASP A 56 -0.99 -11.50 4.70
N ILE A 57 -1.82 -10.84 5.54
CA ILE A 57 -3.23 -11.19 5.74
C ILE A 57 -4.05 -10.96 4.46
N LEU A 58 -3.89 -9.80 3.82
CA LEU A 58 -4.65 -9.47 2.59
C LEU A 58 -4.28 -10.34 1.40
N LEU A 59 -3.11 -10.96 1.40
CA LEU A 59 -2.64 -11.85 0.35
C LEU A 59 -2.90 -13.33 0.64
N GLU A 60 -3.56 -13.65 1.76
CA GLU A 60 -3.90 -15.02 2.10
C GLU A 60 -4.81 -15.62 1.02
N ASN A 61 -4.39 -16.75 0.44
CA ASN A 61 -5.09 -17.45 -0.65
C ASN A 61 -5.27 -16.64 -1.95
N VAL A 62 -4.56 -15.52 -2.11
CA VAL A 62 -4.56 -14.75 -3.36
C VAL A 62 -3.44 -15.28 -4.28
N PRO A 63 -3.71 -15.63 -5.55
CA PRO A 63 -2.73 -16.19 -6.47
C PRO A 63 -1.80 -15.11 -7.05
N VAL A 64 -1.00 -14.47 -6.19
CA VAL A 64 -0.09 -13.39 -6.60
C VAL A 64 1.10 -13.95 -7.36
N GLN A 65 1.37 -13.37 -8.54
CA GLN A 65 2.61 -13.60 -9.28
C GLN A 65 3.64 -12.50 -8.98
N TRP A 66 4.67 -12.83 -8.21
CA TRP A 66 5.77 -11.91 -7.89
C TRP A 66 6.80 -11.82 -9.02
N GLY A 67 7.63 -10.77 -8.98
CA GLY A 67 8.67 -10.56 -10.00
C GLY A 67 8.13 -10.14 -11.37
N LYS A 68 6.83 -9.88 -11.47
CA LYS A 68 6.16 -9.38 -12.67
C LYS A 68 6.07 -7.86 -12.63
N LYS A 69 6.91 -7.18 -13.40
CA LYS A 69 6.81 -5.73 -13.61
C LYS A 69 6.12 -5.48 -14.94
N CYS A 70 4.87 -4.99 -14.88
CA CYS A 70 4.13 -4.58 -16.07
C CYS A 70 4.85 -3.40 -16.73
N ILE A 71 5.14 -3.51 -18.04
CA ILE A 71 5.82 -2.49 -18.84
C ILE A 71 4.94 -1.93 -19.96
N GLY A 72 3.77 -2.51 -20.19
CA GLY A 72 2.82 -2.07 -21.20
C GLY A 72 1.61 -3.00 -21.29
N TYR A 73 0.61 -2.57 -22.05
CA TYR A 73 -0.55 -3.39 -22.39
C TYR A 73 -1.05 -3.04 -23.80
N GLU A 74 -1.72 -3.99 -24.43
CA GLU A 74 -2.35 -3.86 -25.74
C GLU A 74 -3.83 -4.24 -25.62
N GLU A 75 -4.73 -3.31 -25.93
CA GLU A 75 -6.17 -3.56 -25.99
C GLU A 75 -6.55 -4.16 -27.33
N THR A 76 -7.45 -5.13 -27.29
CA THR A 76 -8.01 -5.83 -28.45
C THR A 76 -9.54 -5.92 -28.30
N ASP A 77 -10.24 -6.29 -29.37
CA ASP A 77 -11.69 -6.48 -29.32
C ASP A 77 -12.12 -7.56 -28.31
N ASP A 78 -11.23 -8.50 -27.98
CA ASP A 78 -11.51 -9.63 -27.09
C ASP A 78 -11.01 -9.43 -25.65
N GLY A 79 -10.19 -8.41 -25.36
CA GLY A 79 -9.58 -8.19 -24.05
C GLY A 79 -8.21 -7.49 -24.12
N VAL A 80 -7.39 -7.68 -23.08
CA VAL A 80 -6.12 -6.96 -22.89
C VAL A 80 -4.95 -7.93 -22.78
N TRP A 81 -3.91 -7.70 -23.59
CA TRP A 81 -2.61 -8.32 -23.40
C TRP A 81 -1.74 -7.47 -22.49
N VAL A 82 -1.23 -8.04 -21.40
CA VAL A 82 -0.31 -7.40 -20.46
C VAL A 82 1.11 -7.85 -20.76
N LEU A 83 2.03 -6.90 -20.88
CA LEU A 83 3.44 -7.13 -21.21
C LEU A 83 4.32 -6.93 -19.98
N PHE A 84 5.20 -7.89 -19.69
CA PHE A 84 6.09 -7.84 -18.52
C PHE A 84 7.57 -7.68 -18.90
N GLU A 85 8.35 -7.08 -18.01
CA GLU A 85 9.80 -6.83 -18.20
C GLU A 85 10.61 -8.11 -18.43
N ASP A 86 10.16 -9.26 -17.91
CA ASP A 86 10.79 -10.57 -18.11
C ASP A 86 10.52 -11.17 -19.51
N GLY A 87 9.81 -10.46 -20.37
CA GLY A 87 9.42 -10.89 -21.72
C GLY A 87 8.18 -11.78 -21.76
N SER A 88 7.60 -12.12 -20.61
CA SER A 88 6.32 -12.84 -20.58
C SER A 88 5.14 -11.91 -20.90
N LYS A 89 4.03 -12.52 -21.30
CA LYS A 89 2.76 -11.82 -21.51
C LYS A 89 1.59 -12.65 -20.98
N GLU A 90 0.55 -11.97 -20.52
CA GLU A 90 -0.70 -12.58 -20.05
C GLU A 90 -1.89 -11.91 -20.71
N PHE A 91 -2.98 -12.66 -20.87
CA PHE A 91 -4.24 -12.14 -21.40
C PHE A 91 -5.29 -12.07 -20.29
N CYS A 92 -6.05 -10.98 -20.24
CA CYS A 92 -7.17 -10.82 -19.32
C CYS A 92 -8.31 -10.01 -19.95
N ASP A 93 -9.52 -10.18 -19.46
CA ASP A 93 -10.67 -9.39 -19.92
C ASP A 93 -10.56 -7.93 -19.46
N ILE A 94 -10.00 -7.69 -18.27
CA ILE A 94 -9.87 -6.37 -17.63
C ILE A 94 -8.51 -6.25 -16.95
N LEU A 95 -7.84 -5.11 -17.14
CA LEU A 95 -6.64 -4.71 -16.41
C LEU A 95 -6.95 -3.58 -15.42
N VAL A 96 -6.55 -3.74 -14.16
CA VAL A 96 -6.70 -2.72 -13.11
C VAL A 96 -5.32 -2.27 -12.64
N GLY A 97 -5.07 -0.95 -12.66
CA GLY A 97 -3.82 -0.31 -12.24
C GLY A 97 -3.98 0.57 -11.01
#